data_AF-A0A7L3B7D1-F1
#
_entry.id   AF-A0A7L3B7D1-F1
#
_cell.length_a   1.000
_cell.length_b   1.000
_cell.length_c   1.000
_cell.angle_alpha   90.00
_cell.angle_beta   90.00
_cell.angle_gamma   90.00
#
_symmetry.space_group_name_H-M   'P 1'
#
loop_
_entity.id
_entity.type
_entity.pdbx_description
1 polymer ?
#
loop_
_entity_poly.entity_id
_entity_poly.type
_entity_poly.pdbx_seq_one_letter_code
_entity_poly.pdbx_strand_id
1 'polypeptide(L)'
;HPSVVRGGTGLPPVDRLLQFLVDSSADSEEDVQCANCDRRCTKAEVDTMYFCNTCGQPLCAPCREETHRAKMFARHEIVSLSKRTKDIHKKCPLHEEPYIMFSTEKKSMLCINCFRDMQGESRAHCIDIETAYMQGCQRLDQAVMAVKELQTSTREAIVLLKAMIEEVRNSASEEEAAINSLFGRMQEQLSERKKTLLKAVQSQHEEKEKAFKEQLAHLASLLPTLQVHLVTCSAFLSSANKAEFLDLGYQLMERLQRIVKLPHRLRPAQTSKINSEYRAEFARCLEPLLMLSPRRSVVGSAGGIGPGLAGTNILPGGQCSKTLMVPGCPDPGDKMSTGPMVRKPTMHRYISTKVLLAEGRETPFAEHCRNYENTYRMLQTEIQGLKDQVQELHRDLTKHHSLIKTEIMSEILQKSLQMDVQIAAHYSAVEMMRSVFEEVWEETYQRVANEQEIYEAQLHDLLQLRQENSCLTTITKQIAPYVRSIAKVKERLEPR
;
A
#
# COMPACT_ATOMS: atom_id res chain seq x y z
N HIS A 1 7.86 10.15 36.72
CA HIS A 1 9.15 10.74 36.29
C HIS A 1 9.93 9.69 35.50
N PRO A 2 10.19 9.90 34.21
CA PRO A 2 11.11 9.05 33.45
C PRO A 2 12.54 9.52 33.68
N SER A 3 13.41 8.61 34.09
CA SER A 3 14.86 8.80 34.18
C SER A 3 15.47 8.78 32.77
N VAL A 4 15.40 9.93 32.11
CA VAL A 4 16.28 10.23 30.97
C VAL A 4 17.65 10.56 31.54
N VAL A 5 18.60 9.64 31.45
CA VAL A 5 20.02 9.95 31.68
C VAL A 5 20.54 10.65 30.43
N ARG A 6 20.29 11.96 30.33
CA ARG A 6 21.08 12.85 29.48
C ARG A 6 22.26 13.36 30.30
N GLY A 7 23.43 13.32 29.69
CA GLY A 7 24.72 13.55 30.33
C GLY A 7 24.82 14.82 31.17
N GLY A 8 25.50 14.65 32.30
CA GLY A 8 25.85 15.66 33.29
C GLY A 8 26.20 14.89 34.56
N THR A 9 27.45 15.03 35.02
CA THR A 9 28.15 14.31 36.10
C THR A 9 27.50 14.36 37.50
N GLY A 10 26.23 13.98 37.62
CA GLY A 10 25.54 13.77 38.88
C GLY A 10 25.08 12.33 38.96
N LEU A 11 25.65 11.56 39.88
CA LEU A 11 25.08 10.27 40.23
C LEU A 11 23.61 10.48 40.66
N PRO A 12 22.68 9.59 40.27
CA PRO A 12 21.31 9.69 40.75
C PRO A 12 21.30 9.68 42.29
N PRO A 13 20.37 10.41 42.92
CA PRO A 13 20.25 10.43 44.38
C PRO A 13 20.11 9.00 44.91
N VAL A 14 20.78 8.71 46.03
CA VAL A 14 20.79 7.37 46.64
C VAL A 14 19.35 6.94 46.91
N ASP A 15 18.94 5.86 46.26
CA ASP A 15 17.63 5.26 46.48
C ASP A 15 17.66 4.55 47.84
N ARG A 16 16.95 5.12 48.82
CA ARG A 16 16.90 4.61 50.19
C ARG A 16 16.28 3.22 50.28
N LEU A 17 15.45 2.81 49.32
CA LEU A 17 14.90 1.44 49.28
C LEU A 17 15.96 0.47 48.78
N LEU A 18 16.69 0.81 47.71
CA LEU A 18 17.80 -0.02 47.23
C LEU A 18 18.93 -0.09 48.27
N GLN A 19 19.25 1.02 48.93
CA GLN A 19 20.20 1.05 50.03
C GLN A 19 19.74 0.16 51.19
N PHE A 20 18.47 0.24 51.61
CA PHE A 20 17.93 -0.67 52.62
C PHE A 20 18.03 -2.14 52.22
N LEU A 21 17.76 -2.49 50.95
CA LEU A 21 17.84 -3.88 50.46
C LEU A 21 19.30 -4.39 50.43
N VAL A 22 20.25 -3.52 50.05
CA VAL A 22 21.69 -3.83 50.06
C VAL A 22 22.22 -3.94 51.49
N ASP A 23 21.92 -2.96 52.35
CA ASP A 23 22.34 -2.93 53.75
C ASP A 23 21.75 -4.10 54.54
N SER A 24 20.48 -4.46 54.28
CA SER A 24 19.85 -5.65 54.90
C SER A 24 20.47 -6.97 54.45
N SER A 25 21.08 -7.01 53.26
CA SER A 25 21.85 -8.17 52.80
C SER A 25 23.28 -8.21 53.39
N ALA A 26 23.85 -7.04 53.70
CA ALA A 26 25.17 -6.88 54.31
C ALA A 26 25.18 -7.09 55.84
N ASP A 27 24.08 -6.80 56.54
CA ASP A 27 23.88 -7.03 57.98
C ASP A 27 23.94 -8.52 58.41
N SER A 28 24.11 -9.44 57.45
CA SER A 28 24.41 -10.86 57.65
C SER A 28 25.89 -11.12 57.99
N GLU A 29 26.75 -10.11 57.92
CA GLU A 29 28.22 -10.21 58.03
C GLU A 29 28.80 -9.83 59.41
N GLU A 30 28.01 -9.79 60.48
CA GLU A 30 28.55 -9.63 61.84
C GLU A 30 29.20 -10.95 62.33
N ASP A 31 30.39 -10.89 62.94
CA ASP A 31 31.09 -12.05 63.54
C ASP A 31 30.24 -12.62 64.70
N VAL A 32 29.44 -13.65 64.43
CA VAL A 32 28.53 -14.21 65.43
C VAL A 32 29.25 -15.24 66.31
N GLN A 33 29.28 -14.99 67.61
CA GLN A 33 29.90 -15.83 68.63
C GLN A 33 28.83 -16.50 69.49
N CYS A 34 28.98 -17.80 69.78
CA CYS A 34 28.07 -18.50 70.69
C CYS A 34 28.21 -17.97 72.12
N ALA A 35 27.10 -17.59 72.76
CA ALA A 35 27.10 -17.00 74.10
C ALA A 35 27.50 -17.96 75.24
N ASN A 36 27.44 -19.28 75.01
CA ASN A 36 27.71 -20.29 76.04
C ASN A 36 29.12 -20.88 75.97
N CYS A 37 29.75 -20.89 74.79
CA CYS A 37 31.07 -21.50 74.60
C CYS A 37 32.08 -20.56 73.93
N ASP A 38 31.70 -19.31 73.70
CA ASP A 38 32.53 -18.27 73.11
C ASP A 38 33.15 -18.65 71.75
N ARG A 39 32.61 -19.69 71.10
CA ARG A 39 33.13 -20.15 69.81
C ARG A 39 32.64 -19.21 68.72
N ARG A 40 33.58 -18.59 68.01
CA ARG A 40 33.31 -17.83 66.78
C ARG A 40 32.96 -18.81 65.66
N CYS A 41 31.80 -18.62 65.02
CA CYS A 41 31.43 -19.42 63.86
C CYS A 41 31.98 -18.79 62.57
N THR A 42 32.49 -19.63 61.67
CA THR A 42 32.94 -19.19 60.34
C THR A 42 31.72 -19.00 59.41
N LYS A 43 31.87 -18.26 58.30
CA LYS A 43 30.78 -17.89 57.35
C LYS A 43 29.85 -19.05 56.93
N ALA A 44 30.33 -20.29 56.92
CA ALA A 44 29.53 -21.47 56.56
C ALA A 44 28.65 -22.03 57.70
N GLU A 45 28.92 -21.67 58.96
CA GLU A 45 28.22 -22.20 60.15
C GLU A 45 27.14 -21.25 60.69
N VAL A 46 27.07 -20.00 60.18
CA VAL A 46 26.11 -18.97 60.62
C VAL A 46 24.65 -19.39 60.38
N ASP A 47 24.37 -20.07 59.25
CA ASP A 47 23.03 -20.59 58.94
C ASP A 47 22.60 -21.78 59.83
N THR A 48 23.55 -22.35 60.58
CA THR A 48 23.30 -23.45 61.53
C THR A 48 23.31 -22.99 63.00
N MET A 49 23.52 -21.70 63.23
CA MET A 49 23.36 -21.09 64.54
C MET A 49 21.90 -20.81 64.86
N TYR A 50 21.61 -20.86 66.16
CA TYR A 50 20.30 -20.61 66.72
C TYR A 50 20.32 -19.34 67.55
N PHE A 51 19.21 -18.65 67.63
CA PHE A 51 19.03 -17.50 68.48
C PHE A 51 17.90 -17.79 69.46
N CYS A 52 18.20 -17.69 70.76
CA CYS A 52 17.16 -17.79 71.78
C CYS A 52 16.55 -16.41 71.98
N ASN A 53 15.32 -16.20 71.49
CA ASN A 53 14.59 -14.94 71.63
C ASN A 53 14.35 -14.61 73.12
N THR A 54 14.14 -15.63 73.95
CA THR A 54 13.88 -15.46 75.39
C THR A 54 15.13 -15.02 76.17
N CYS A 55 16.31 -15.46 75.77
CA CYS A 55 17.59 -15.06 76.39
C CYS A 55 18.28 -13.90 75.66
N GLY A 56 17.86 -13.58 74.43
CA GLY A 56 18.50 -12.57 73.58
C GLY A 56 19.91 -12.96 73.10
N GLN A 57 20.24 -14.24 73.06
CA GLN A 57 21.60 -14.73 72.85
C GLN A 57 21.73 -15.74 71.69
N PRO A 58 22.77 -15.62 70.85
CA PRO A 58 23.10 -16.61 69.83
C PRO A 58 23.77 -17.85 70.43
N LEU A 59 23.43 -19.02 69.91
CA LEU A 59 23.85 -20.33 70.39
C LEU A 59 24.23 -21.21 69.20
N CYS A 60 25.34 -21.94 69.31
CA CYS A 60 25.63 -23.03 68.39
C CYS A 60 24.71 -24.24 68.68
N ALA A 61 24.52 -25.13 67.69
CA ALA A 61 23.65 -26.29 67.83
C ALA A 61 23.93 -27.16 69.09
N PRO A 62 25.20 -27.45 69.46
CA PRO A 62 25.50 -28.19 70.69
C PRO A 62 25.04 -27.46 71.96
N CYS A 63 25.32 -26.15 72.07
CA CYS A 63 24.92 -25.35 73.24
C CYS A 63 23.40 -25.15 73.31
N ARG A 64 22.70 -25.11 72.16
CA ARG A 64 21.24 -25.16 72.14
C ARG A 64 20.76 -26.44 72.82
N GLU A 65 21.26 -27.60 72.40
CA GLU A 65 20.80 -28.89 72.94
C GLU A 65 21.19 -29.08 74.40
N GLU A 66 22.41 -28.72 74.79
CA GLU A 66 22.87 -28.92 76.16
C GLU A 66 22.16 -27.99 77.15
N THR A 67 21.98 -26.73 76.78
CA THR A 67 21.38 -25.72 77.68
C THR A 67 19.86 -25.74 77.63
N HIS A 68 19.23 -25.95 76.48
CA HIS A 68 17.77 -25.88 76.34
C HIS A 68 17.05 -27.22 76.39
N ARG A 69 17.77 -28.35 76.57
CA ARG A 69 17.16 -29.66 76.88
C ARG A 69 16.64 -29.77 78.31
N ALA A 70 17.16 -28.96 79.23
CA ALA A 70 16.67 -28.95 80.61
C ALA A 70 15.23 -28.40 80.65
N LYS A 71 14.33 -29.08 81.39
CA LYS A 71 12.89 -28.75 81.44
C LYS A 71 12.60 -27.29 81.87
N MET A 72 13.51 -26.67 82.60
CA MET A 72 13.43 -25.27 83.04
C MET A 72 13.53 -24.25 81.88
N PHE A 73 14.08 -24.63 80.72
CA PHE A 73 14.23 -23.76 79.54
C PHE A 73 13.37 -24.20 78.35
N ALA A 74 12.50 -25.20 78.53
CA ALA A 74 11.64 -25.75 77.47
C ALA A 74 10.60 -24.73 76.94
N ARG A 75 10.40 -23.61 77.65
CA ARG A 75 9.51 -22.51 77.24
C ARG A 75 10.23 -21.42 76.44
N HIS A 76 11.55 -21.50 76.28
CA HIS A 76 12.30 -20.52 75.51
C HIS A 76 12.04 -20.71 74.03
N GLU A 77 11.79 -19.60 73.33
CA GLU A 77 11.61 -19.60 71.89
C GLU A 77 12.97 -19.51 71.21
N ILE A 78 13.32 -20.53 70.41
CA ILE A 78 14.60 -20.63 69.72
C ILE A 78 14.35 -20.71 68.22
N VAL A 79 14.87 -19.74 67.47
CA VAL A 79 14.74 -19.65 66.01
C VAL A 79 16.11 -19.80 65.34
N SER A 80 16.16 -20.09 64.04
CA SER A 80 17.41 -19.99 63.29
C SER A 80 17.88 -18.54 63.30
N LEU A 81 19.19 -18.32 63.38
CA LEU A 81 19.75 -16.98 63.48
C LEU A 81 19.33 -16.07 62.29
N SER A 82 19.15 -16.65 61.10
CA SER A 82 18.64 -16.00 59.89
C SER A 82 17.16 -15.58 59.95
N LYS A 83 16.37 -16.15 60.87
CA LYS A 83 14.96 -15.82 61.09
C LYS A 83 14.73 -14.97 62.35
N ARG A 84 15.81 -14.43 62.93
CA ARG A 84 15.70 -13.48 64.05
C ARG A 84 14.80 -12.32 63.62
N THR A 85 13.64 -12.18 64.28
CA THR A 85 12.92 -10.92 64.31
C THR A 85 13.84 -9.92 64.99
N LYS A 86 14.54 -9.09 64.21
CA LYS A 86 15.18 -7.89 64.75
C LYS A 86 14.03 -7.02 65.28
N ASP A 87 13.66 -7.21 66.54
CA ASP A 87 12.77 -6.32 67.30
C ASP A 87 13.50 -4.99 67.57
N ILE A 88 13.83 -4.30 66.49
CA ILE A 88 14.22 -2.89 66.55
C ILE A 88 12.90 -2.15 66.56
N HIS A 89 12.27 -2.09 67.74
CA HIS A 89 11.29 -1.06 68.02
C HIS A 89 12.02 0.27 67.85
N LYS A 90 11.97 0.83 66.63
CA LYS A 90 12.62 2.09 66.32
C LYS A 90 12.04 3.12 67.29
N LYS A 91 12.94 3.76 68.03
CA LYS A 91 12.58 4.77 69.01
C LYS A 91 12.49 6.12 68.34
N CYS A 92 11.58 6.95 68.84
CA CYS A 92 11.49 8.33 68.43
C CYS A 92 12.79 9.07 68.85
N PRO A 93 13.50 9.73 67.93
CA PRO A 93 14.74 10.42 68.27
C PRO A 93 14.54 11.63 69.19
N LEU A 94 13.29 12.11 69.32
CA LEU A 94 12.94 13.25 70.18
C LEU A 94 12.52 12.83 71.59
N HIS A 95 11.92 11.65 71.74
CA HIS A 95 11.27 11.23 72.98
C HIS A 95 11.78 9.89 73.52
N GLU A 96 12.64 9.20 72.78
CA GLU A 96 13.19 7.87 73.09
C GLU A 96 12.16 6.75 73.35
N GLU A 97 10.88 7.04 73.14
CA GLU A 97 9.75 6.11 73.19
C GLU A 97 9.59 5.34 71.87
N PRO A 98 9.11 4.08 71.91
CA PRO A 98 8.86 3.31 70.70
C PRO A 98 7.78 3.95 69.85
N TYR A 99 7.95 3.87 68.53
CA TYR A 99 6.86 4.20 67.61
C TYR A 99 5.72 3.20 67.79
N ILE A 100 4.50 3.72 67.95
CA ILE A 100 3.27 2.92 68.13
C ILE A 100 2.14 3.33 67.17
N MET A 101 2.23 4.52 66.58
CA MET A 101 1.24 5.08 65.66
C MET A 101 1.89 5.54 64.34
N PHE A 102 1.12 5.63 63.27
CA PHE A 102 1.52 6.16 61.97
C PHE A 102 0.54 7.23 61.48
N SER A 103 1.06 8.38 61.04
CA SER A 103 0.26 9.41 60.40
C SER A 103 0.16 9.13 58.90
N THR A 104 -1.04 8.84 58.42
CA THR A 104 -1.30 8.61 56.99
C THR A 104 -1.15 9.88 56.15
N GLU A 105 -1.41 11.05 56.74
CA GLU A 105 -1.29 12.36 56.13
C GLU A 105 0.19 12.77 55.97
N LYS A 106 0.97 12.74 57.05
CA LYS A 106 2.38 13.17 57.05
C LYS A 106 3.36 12.05 56.65
N LYS A 107 2.87 10.81 56.52
CA LYS A 107 3.64 9.60 56.20
C LYS A 107 4.82 9.39 57.17
N SER A 108 4.59 9.61 58.45
CA SER A 108 5.61 9.54 59.50
C SER A 108 5.16 8.66 60.67
N MET A 109 6.13 7.99 61.29
CA MET A 109 5.93 7.20 62.51
C MET A 109 5.87 8.13 63.73
N LEU A 110 5.03 7.80 64.71
CA LEU A 110 4.75 8.61 65.90
C LEU A 110 4.81 7.74 67.17
N CYS A 111 5.51 8.23 68.20
CA CYS A 111 5.41 7.68 69.54
C CYS A 111 4.22 8.31 70.28
N ILE A 112 3.92 7.82 71.48
CA ILE A 112 2.80 8.32 72.29
C ILE A 112 2.89 9.84 72.58
N ASN A 113 4.09 10.37 72.76
CA ASN A 113 4.30 11.80 73.03
C ASN A 113 4.13 12.64 71.75
N CYS A 114 4.70 12.23 70.61
CA CYS A 114 4.48 12.89 69.33
C CYS A 114 2.99 12.98 68.95
N PHE A 115 2.19 11.94 69.24
CA PHE A 115 0.76 11.95 69.00
C PHE A 115 0.02 12.92 69.92
N ARG A 116 0.46 13.04 71.18
CA ARG A 116 -0.09 13.98 72.16
C ARG A 116 0.23 15.43 71.80
N ASP A 117 1.38 15.68 71.19
CA ASP A 117 1.81 17.04 70.81
C ASP A 117 1.21 17.52 69.49
N MET A 118 0.59 16.63 68.71
CA MET A 118 -0.08 16.98 67.45
C MET A 118 -1.37 17.79 67.66
N GLN A 119 -1.74 18.62 66.68
CA GLN A 119 -3.02 19.36 66.73
C GLN A 119 -4.23 18.44 66.49
N GLY A 120 -5.40 18.81 67.01
CA GLY A 120 -6.62 17.99 67.08
C GLY A 120 -7.07 17.38 65.75
N GLU A 121 -7.06 18.15 64.66
CA GLU A 121 -7.52 17.71 63.35
C GLU A 121 -6.62 16.63 62.73
N SER A 122 -5.29 16.80 62.79
CA SER A 122 -4.34 15.81 62.26
C SER A 122 -4.32 14.49 63.04
N ARG A 123 -4.90 14.43 64.26
CA ARG A 123 -5.01 13.17 65.01
C ARG A 123 -6.00 12.19 64.37
N ALA A 124 -6.98 12.68 63.62
CA ALA A 124 -7.95 11.83 62.92
C ALA A 124 -7.30 10.97 61.81
N HIS A 125 -6.10 11.35 61.34
CA HIS A 125 -5.35 10.64 60.31
C HIS A 125 -4.25 9.70 60.87
N CYS A 126 -4.22 9.51 62.20
CA CYS A 126 -3.29 8.63 62.87
C CYS A 126 -3.95 7.29 63.16
N ILE A 127 -3.29 6.22 62.74
CA ILE A 127 -3.70 4.83 62.96
C ILE A 127 -2.58 4.08 63.67
N ASP A 128 -2.88 2.97 64.31
CA ASP A 128 -1.85 2.11 64.90
C ASP A 128 -0.93 1.54 63.81
N ILE A 129 0.31 1.22 64.17
CA ILE A 129 1.32 0.76 63.21
C ILE A 129 0.93 -0.54 62.52
N GLU A 130 0.24 -1.45 63.20
CA GLU A 130 -0.17 -2.74 62.63
C GLU A 130 -1.22 -2.53 61.54
N THR A 131 -2.24 -1.71 61.82
CA THR A 131 -3.24 -1.31 60.82
C THR A 131 -2.62 -0.55 59.65
N ALA A 132 -1.67 0.36 59.91
CA ALA A 132 -0.95 1.09 58.87
C ALA A 132 -0.12 0.16 57.98
N TYR A 133 0.52 -0.84 58.59
CA TYR A 133 1.28 -1.86 57.91
C TYR A 133 0.37 -2.71 57.03
N MET A 134 -0.74 -3.24 57.55
CA MET A 134 -1.71 -4.01 56.76
C MET A 134 -2.27 -3.22 55.58
N GLN A 135 -2.66 -1.95 55.78
CA GLN A 135 -3.11 -1.08 54.68
C GLN A 135 -1.98 -0.73 53.69
N GLY A 136 -0.74 -0.65 54.17
CA GLY A 136 0.45 -0.47 53.34
C GLY A 136 0.70 -1.70 52.44
N CYS A 137 0.66 -2.90 53.01
CA CYS A 137 0.77 -4.16 52.29
C CYS A 137 -0.31 -4.31 51.23
N GLN A 138 -1.58 -4.07 51.56
CA GLN A 138 -2.67 -4.15 50.58
C GLN A 138 -2.48 -3.18 49.40
N ARG A 139 -2.05 -1.94 49.66
CA ARG A 139 -1.78 -0.96 48.59
C ARG A 139 -0.56 -1.34 47.76
N LEU A 140 0.48 -1.89 48.39
CA LEU A 140 1.66 -2.40 47.69
C LEU A 140 1.29 -3.59 46.81
N ASP A 141 0.51 -4.54 47.31
CA ASP A 141 0.03 -5.70 46.55
C ASP A 141 -0.78 -5.25 45.34
N GLN A 142 -1.70 -4.28 45.50
CA GLN A 142 -2.45 -3.69 44.38
C GLN A 142 -1.52 -3.07 43.34
N ALA A 143 -0.51 -2.30 43.77
CA ALA A 143 0.47 -1.71 42.86
C ALA A 143 1.31 -2.78 42.13
N VAL A 144 1.73 -3.83 42.83
CA VAL A 144 2.47 -4.96 42.25
C VAL A 144 1.62 -5.71 41.23
N MET A 145 0.33 -5.92 41.50
CA MET A 145 -0.59 -6.56 40.55
C MET A 145 -0.76 -5.71 39.29
N ALA A 146 -0.95 -4.40 39.43
CA ALA A 146 -1.00 -3.48 38.28
C ALA A 146 0.29 -3.52 37.43
N VAL A 147 1.47 -3.60 38.07
CA VAL A 147 2.75 -3.74 37.36
C VAL A 147 2.87 -5.10 36.65
N LYS A 148 2.37 -6.19 37.24
CA LYS A 148 2.34 -7.52 36.60
C LYS A 148 1.41 -7.54 35.38
N GLU A 149 0.25 -6.90 35.46
CA GLU A 149 -0.67 -6.72 34.33
C GLU A 149 -0.02 -5.88 33.22
N LEU A 150 0.65 -4.79 33.58
CA LEU A 150 1.39 -3.99 32.59
C LEU A 150 2.53 -4.80 31.96
N GLN A 151 3.26 -5.60 32.75
CA GLN A 151 4.35 -6.45 32.24
C GLN A 151 3.84 -7.48 31.23
N THR A 152 2.71 -8.14 31.53
CA THR A 152 2.10 -9.14 30.64
C THR A 152 1.61 -8.49 29.35
N SER A 153 0.85 -7.39 29.45
CA SER A 153 0.42 -6.61 28.28
C SER A 153 1.59 -6.11 27.43
N THR A 154 2.68 -5.66 28.05
CA THR A 154 3.90 -5.24 27.33
C THR A 154 4.55 -6.42 26.58
N ARG A 155 4.60 -7.62 27.18
CA ARG A 155 5.14 -8.81 26.51
C ARG A 155 4.29 -9.20 25.29
N GLU A 156 2.97 -9.17 25.43
CA GLU A 156 2.03 -9.44 24.33
C GLU A 156 2.18 -8.41 23.21
N ALA A 157 2.28 -7.11 23.55
CA ALA A 157 2.52 -6.05 22.58
C ALA A 157 3.85 -6.24 21.81
N ILE A 158 4.93 -6.66 22.49
CA ILE A 158 6.20 -6.96 21.83
C ILE A 158 6.05 -8.12 20.83
N VAL A 159 5.33 -9.19 21.20
CA VAL A 159 5.09 -10.33 20.31
C VAL A 159 4.27 -9.90 19.10
N LEU A 160 3.19 -9.15 19.31
CA LEU A 160 2.36 -8.62 18.23
C LEU A 160 3.15 -7.73 17.28
N LEU A 161 3.93 -6.78 17.79
CA LEU A 161 4.76 -5.89 16.96
C LEU A 161 5.79 -6.67 16.14
N LYS A 162 6.41 -7.71 16.72
CA LYS A 162 7.32 -8.60 15.97
C LYS A 162 6.59 -9.35 14.84
N ALA A 163 5.39 -9.85 15.09
CA ALA A 163 4.59 -10.51 14.06
C ALA A 163 4.20 -9.54 12.93
N MET A 164 3.78 -8.32 13.26
CA MET A 164 3.43 -7.30 12.26
C MET A 164 4.64 -6.87 11.41
N ILE A 165 5.84 -6.76 12.00
CA ILE A 165 7.06 -6.48 11.24
C ILE A 165 7.33 -7.59 10.22
N GLU A 166 7.12 -8.85 10.60
CA GLU A 166 7.34 -9.97 9.69
C GLU A 166 6.26 -10.06 8.60
N GLU A 167 5.00 -9.77 8.93
CA GLU A 167 3.91 -9.69 7.96
C GLU A 167 4.17 -8.60 6.92
N VAL A 168 4.65 -7.42 7.32
CA VAL A 168 5.03 -6.34 6.40
C VAL A 168 6.19 -6.76 5.49
N ARG A 169 7.19 -7.48 6.01
CA ARG A 169 8.30 -8.00 5.20
C ARG A 169 7.83 -9.02 4.17
N ASN A 170 6.98 -9.96 4.59
CA ASN A 170 6.43 -10.97 3.70
C ASN A 170 5.55 -10.33 2.63
N SER A 171 4.67 -9.41 3.01
CA SER A 171 3.83 -8.65 2.07
C SER A 171 4.67 -7.87 1.06
N ALA A 172 5.75 -7.21 1.49
CA ALA A 172 6.65 -6.51 0.58
C ALA A 172 7.35 -7.48 -0.41
N SER A 173 7.82 -8.63 0.08
CA SER A 173 8.44 -9.66 -0.76
C SER A 173 7.47 -10.28 -1.76
N GLU A 174 6.22 -10.52 -1.35
CA GLU A 174 5.16 -11.03 -2.22
C GLU A 174 4.84 -10.03 -3.33
N GLU A 175 4.72 -8.75 -2.99
CA GLU A 175 4.44 -7.69 -3.94
C GLU A 175 5.61 -7.51 -4.94
N GLU A 176 6.86 -7.55 -4.45
CA GLU A 176 8.06 -7.52 -5.31
C GLU A 176 8.08 -8.71 -6.27
N ALA A 177 7.78 -9.93 -5.79
CA ALA A 177 7.69 -11.11 -6.62
C ALA A 177 6.56 -11.01 -7.66
N ALA A 178 5.40 -10.45 -7.28
CA ALA A 178 4.26 -10.24 -8.18
C ALA A 178 4.60 -9.24 -9.29
N ILE A 179 5.25 -8.12 -8.95
CA ILE A 179 5.72 -7.12 -9.93
C ILE A 179 6.70 -7.76 -10.92
N ASN A 180 7.70 -8.48 -10.41
CA ASN A 180 8.70 -9.15 -11.25
C ASN A 180 8.07 -10.21 -12.16
N SER A 181 7.11 -10.99 -11.64
CA SER A 181 6.37 -11.99 -12.43
C SER A 181 5.52 -11.34 -13.53
N LEU A 182 4.81 -10.25 -13.23
CA LEU A 182 4.02 -9.53 -14.22
C LEU A 182 4.90 -8.98 -15.34
N PHE A 183 6.01 -8.33 -14.97
CA PHE A 183 6.95 -7.78 -15.93
C PHE A 183 7.61 -8.86 -16.79
N GLY A 184 8.03 -9.97 -16.19
CA GLY A 184 8.57 -11.13 -16.91
C GLY A 184 7.59 -11.68 -17.94
N ARG A 185 6.32 -11.88 -17.55
CA ARG A 185 5.26 -12.32 -18.49
C ARG A 185 5.04 -11.35 -19.64
N MET A 186 5.07 -10.03 -19.37
CA MET A 186 4.95 -9.02 -20.43
C MET A 186 6.09 -9.13 -21.44
N GLN A 187 7.33 -9.29 -20.96
CA GLN A 187 8.49 -9.45 -21.83
C GLN A 187 8.40 -10.72 -22.68
N GLU A 188 7.99 -11.85 -22.08
CA GLU A 188 7.81 -13.11 -22.79
C GLU A 188 6.77 -13.00 -23.90
N GLN A 189 5.60 -12.40 -23.62
CA GLN A 189 4.56 -12.21 -24.64
C GLN A 189 5.03 -11.30 -25.79
N LEU A 190 5.70 -10.19 -25.47
CA LEU A 190 6.28 -9.31 -26.49
C LEU A 190 7.34 -10.03 -27.33
N SER A 191 8.17 -10.86 -26.69
CA SER A 191 9.21 -11.65 -27.37
C SER A 191 8.60 -12.67 -28.33
N GLU A 192 7.56 -13.39 -27.90
CA GLU A 192 6.88 -14.36 -28.75
C GLU A 192 6.12 -13.68 -29.91
N ARG A 193 5.48 -12.54 -29.66
CA ARG A 193 4.83 -11.75 -30.71
C ARG A 193 5.85 -11.24 -31.73
N LYS A 194 6.99 -10.71 -31.28
CA LYS A 194 8.10 -10.30 -32.15
C LYS A 194 8.54 -11.46 -33.05
N LYS A 195 8.75 -12.65 -32.49
CA LYS A 195 9.16 -13.85 -33.23
C LYS A 195 8.14 -14.23 -34.29
N THR A 196 6.86 -14.19 -33.95
CA THR A 196 5.76 -14.49 -34.88
C THR A 196 5.69 -13.48 -36.02
N LEU A 197 5.79 -12.18 -35.72
CA LEU A 197 5.78 -11.12 -36.74
C LEU A 197 6.97 -11.23 -37.70
N LEU A 198 8.17 -11.53 -37.19
CA LEU A 198 9.34 -11.74 -38.03
C LEU A 198 9.19 -12.96 -38.94
N LYS A 199 8.62 -14.06 -38.43
CA LYS A 199 8.30 -15.23 -39.26
C LYS A 199 7.28 -14.90 -40.35
N ALA A 200 6.26 -14.10 -40.05
CA ALA A 200 5.27 -13.68 -41.04
C ALA A 200 5.89 -12.80 -42.14
N VAL A 201 6.78 -11.87 -41.77
CA VAL A 201 7.55 -11.06 -42.74
C VAL A 201 8.44 -11.93 -43.62
N GLN A 202 9.14 -12.90 -43.03
CA GLN A 202 9.99 -13.85 -43.74
C GLN A 202 9.19 -14.69 -44.74
N SER A 203 8.06 -15.25 -44.31
CA SER A 203 7.17 -16.04 -45.18
C SER A 203 6.61 -15.22 -46.33
N GLN A 204 6.14 -13.98 -46.08
CA GLN A 204 5.71 -13.09 -47.15
C GLN A 204 6.84 -12.77 -48.14
N HIS A 205 8.06 -12.59 -47.64
CA HIS A 205 9.22 -12.35 -48.49
C HIS A 205 9.49 -13.55 -49.41
N GLU A 206 9.57 -14.75 -48.84
CA GLU A 206 9.88 -16.00 -49.56
C GLU A 206 8.79 -16.33 -50.59
N GLU A 207 7.51 -16.20 -50.24
CA GLU A 207 6.39 -16.45 -51.16
C GLU A 207 6.39 -15.48 -52.35
N LYS A 208 6.59 -14.18 -52.09
CA LYS A 208 6.63 -13.17 -53.14
C LYS A 208 7.86 -13.31 -54.02
N GLU A 209 9.02 -13.56 -53.43
CA GLU A 209 10.26 -13.76 -54.17
C GLU A 209 10.14 -14.98 -55.09
N LYS A 210 9.58 -16.09 -54.58
CA LYS A 210 9.29 -17.28 -55.38
C LYS A 210 8.35 -16.96 -56.55
N ALA A 211 7.25 -16.26 -56.30
CA ALA A 211 6.30 -15.88 -57.36
C ALA A 211 6.94 -15.01 -58.45
N PHE A 212 7.81 -14.05 -58.07
CA PHE A 212 8.54 -13.24 -59.04
C PHE A 212 9.59 -14.05 -59.81
N LYS A 213 10.31 -14.97 -59.16
CA LYS A 213 11.26 -15.88 -59.83
C LYS A 213 10.56 -16.78 -60.85
N GLU A 214 9.38 -17.30 -60.52
CA GLU A 214 8.58 -18.11 -61.44
C GLU A 214 8.09 -17.29 -62.65
N GLN A 215 7.60 -16.07 -62.43
CA GLN A 215 7.23 -15.16 -63.52
C GLN A 215 8.42 -14.78 -64.40
N LEU A 216 9.57 -14.51 -63.80
CA LEU A 216 10.82 -14.23 -64.50
C LEU A 216 11.22 -15.41 -65.38
N ALA A 217 11.21 -16.64 -64.84
CA ALA A 217 11.57 -17.85 -65.58
C ALA A 217 10.63 -18.08 -66.77
N HIS A 218 9.33 -17.81 -66.61
CA HIS A 218 8.36 -17.89 -67.69
C HIS A 218 8.68 -16.87 -68.80
N LEU A 219 8.91 -15.60 -68.46
CA LEU A 219 9.25 -14.57 -69.45
C LEU A 219 10.60 -14.83 -70.13
N ALA A 220 11.58 -15.32 -69.38
CA ALA A 220 12.90 -15.69 -69.89
C ALA A 220 12.84 -16.85 -70.88
N SER A 221 11.90 -17.79 -70.72
CA SER A 221 11.71 -18.89 -71.69
C SER A 221 10.87 -18.49 -72.91
N LEU A 222 9.94 -17.53 -72.77
CA LEU A 222 9.16 -16.99 -73.89
C LEU A 222 10.02 -16.15 -74.86
N LEU A 223 11.01 -15.42 -74.34
CA LEU A 223 11.81 -14.49 -75.12
C LEU A 223 12.58 -15.16 -76.28
N PRO A 224 13.31 -16.29 -76.09
CA PRO A 224 13.92 -17.04 -77.19
C PRO A 224 12.90 -17.53 -78.22
N THR A 225 11.71 -17.99 -77.80
CA THR A 225 10.65 -18.41 -78.73
C THR A 225 10.24 -17.26 -79.64
N LEU A 226 10.01 -16.07 -79.08
CA LEU A 226 9.70 -14.86 -79.87
C LEU A 226 10.85 -14.50 -80.82
N GLN A 227 12.10 -14.54 -80.35
CA GLN A 227 13.28 -14.27 -81.19
C GLN A 227 13.39 -15.23 -82.38
N VAL A 228 13.15 -16.53 -82.19
CA VAL A 228 13.14 -17.53 -83.28
C VAL A 228 12.08 -17.18 -84.32
N HIS A 229 10.86 -16.81 -83.90
CA HIS A 229 9.82 -16.40 -84.84
C HIS A 229 10.19 -15.15 -85.62
N LEU A 230 10.78 -14.14 -84.96
CA LEU A 230 11.21 -12.90 -85.61
C LEU A 230 12.32 -13.17 -86.64
N VAL A 231 13.34 -13.96 -86.29
CA VAL A 231 14.42 -14.36 -87.22
C VAL A 231 13.87 -15.18 -88.39
N THR A 232 12.96 -16.12 -88.13
CA THR A 232 12.29 -16.91 -89.18
C THR A 232 11.54 -16.01 -90.15
N CYS A 233 10.84 -14.99 -89.65
CA CYS A 233 10.13 -14.03 -90.50
C CYS A 233 11.11 -13.20 -91.35
N SER A 234 12.19 -12.71 -90.75
CA SER A 234 13.20 -11.94 -91.47
C SER A 234 13.86 -12.77 -92.58
N ALA A 235 14.22 -14.02 -92.28
CA ALA A 235 14.80 -14.94 -93.25
C ALA A 235 13.83 -15.20 -94.40
N PHE A 236 12.58 -15.57 -94.10
CA PHE A 236 11.53 -15.81 -95.10
C PHE A 236 11.29 -14.61 -96.01
N LEU A 237 11.19 -13.39 -95.46
CA LEU A 237 11.01 -12.17 -96.25
C LEU A 237 12.20 -11.84 -97.15
N SER A 238 13.41 -12.21 -96.74
CA SER A 238 14.64 -11.96 -97.51
C SER A 238 14.90 -12.98 -98.62
N SER A 239 14.41 -14.21 -98.49
CA SER A 239 14.73 -15.31 -99.40
C SER A 239 13.57 -15.79 -100.26
N ALA A 240 12.31 -15.58 -99.85
CA ALA A 240 11.15 -16.10 -100.56
C ALA A 240 10.88 -15.32 -101.86
N ASN A 241 10.69 -16.06 -102.96
CA ASN A 241 10.18 -15.48 -104.20
C ASN A 241 8.65 -15.28 -104.16
N LYS A 242 8.07 -14.62 -105.17
CA LYS A 242 6.64 -14.27 -105.19
C LYS A 242 5.71 -15.49 -105.08
N ALA A 243 6.10 -16.65 -105.62
CA ALA A 243 5.30 -17.87 -105.56
C ALA A 243 5.37 -18.53 -104.16
N GLU A 244 6.58 -18.68 -103.62
CA GLU A 244 6.82 -19.22 -102.27
C GLU A 244 6.17 -18.36 -101.17
N PHE A 245 6.15 -17.04 -101.36
CA PHE A 245 5.48 -16.13 -100.43
C PHE A 245 3.97 -16.35 -100.40
N LEU A 246 3.32 -16.49 -101.57
CA LEU A 246 1.87 -16.70 -101.63
C LEU A 246 1.44 -18.07 -101.09
N ASP A 247 2.30 -19.09 -101.22
CA ASP A 247 2.05 -20.44 -100.71
C ASP A 247 2.23 -20.54 -99.18
N LEU A 248 3.31 -19.99 -98.63
CA LEU A 248 3.69 -20.18 -97.21
C LEU A 248 3.48 -18.95 -96.32
N GLY A 249 3.36 -17.76 -96.89
CA GLY A 249 3.28 -16.50 -96.14
C GLY A 249 2.04 -16.40 -95.24
N TYR A 250 0.89 -16.89 -95.71
CA TYR A 250 -0.34 -16.90 -94.91
C TYR A 250 -0.25 -17.86 -93.72
N GLN A 251 0.43 -19.00 -93.87
CA GLN A 251 0.68 -19.93 -92.76
C GLN A 251 1.58 -19.30 -91.69
N LEU A 252 2.60 -18.54 -92.11
CA LEU A 252 3.47 -17.79 -91.20
C LEU A 252 2.70 -16.69 -90.46
N MET A 253 1.86 -15.93 -91.16
CA MET A 253 1.00 -14.91 -90.54
C MET A 253 0.03 -15.51 -89.53
N GLU A 254 -0.58 -16.66 -89.83
CA GLU A 254 -1.46 -17.36 -88.90
C GLU A 254 -0.71 -17.83 -87.65
N ARG A 255 0.51 -18.36 -87.82
CA ARG A 255 1.39 -18.77 -86.71
C ARG A 255 1.76 -17.58 -85.81
N LEU A 256 2.08 -16.42 -86.37
CA LEU A 256 2.34 -15.19 -85.62
C LEU A 256 1.08 -14.70 -84.89
N GLN A 257 -0.08 -14.71 -85.56
CA GLN A 257 -1.34 -14.32 -84.93
C GLN A 257 -1.69 -15.22 -83.74
N ARG A 258 -1.43 -16.52 -83.79
CA ARG A 258 -1.63 -17.43 -82.65
C ARG A 258 -0.74 -17.07 -81.46
N ILE A 259 0.51 -16.67 -81.70
CA ILE A 259 1.45 -16.25 -80.64
C ILE A 259 0.99 -14.96 -79.97
N VAL A 260 0.53 -13.99 -80.76
CA VAL A 260 0.05 -12.69 -80.26
C VAL A 260 -1.28 -12.82 -79.50
N LYS A 261 -2.16 -13.73 -79.93
CA LYS A 261 -3.45 -13.99 -79.27
C LYS A 261 -3.33 -14.77 -77.96
N LEU A 262 -2.18 -15.39 -77.69
CA LEU A 262 -1.95 -16.10 -76.44
C LEU A 262 -1.82 -15.08 -75.28
N PRO A 263 -2.52 -15.26 -74.14
CA PRO A 263 -2.42 -14.34 -73.02
C PRO A 263 -1.05 -14.46 -72.34
N HIS A 264 -0.19 -13.46 -72.54
CA HIS A 264 1.11 -13.36 -71.89
C HIS A 264 1.03 -12.48 -70.63
N ARG A 265 1.41 -13.01 -69.47
CA ARG A 265 1.49 -12.22 -68.23
C ARG A 265 2.80 -11.42 -68.17
N LEU A 266 2.81 -10.28 -68.86
CA LEU A 266 3.96 -9.38 -68.92
C LEU A 266 4.09 -8.43 -67.71
N ARG A 267 3.05 -8.33 -66.87
CA ARG A 267 3.05 -7.50 -65.66
C ARG A 267 3.14 -8.34 -64.39
N PRO A 268 3.81 -7.85 -63.34
CA PRO A 268 3.81 -8.50 -62.03
C PRO A 268 2.38 -8.68 -61.51
N ALA A 269 2.05 -9.89 -61.07
CA ALA A 269 0.70 -10.20 -60.56
C ALA A 269 0.49 -9.77 -59.09
N GLN A 270 1.57 -9.41 -58.38
CA GLN A 270 1.56 -9.07 -56.96
C GLN A 270 2.45 -7.87 -56.67
N THR A 271 2.21 -7.21 -55.54
CA THR A 271 3.01 -6.07 -55.06
C THR A 271 4.31 -6.54 -54.40
N SER A 272 5.37 -5.76 -54.55
CA SER A 272 6.66 -6.04 -53.89
C SER A 272 6.72 -5.61 -52.41
N LYS A 273 5.72 -4.87 -51.91
CA LYS A 273 5.71 -4.36 -50.53
C LYS A 273 5.35 -5.47 -49.54
N ILE A 274 6.07 -5.56 -48.43
CA ILE A 274 5.73 -6.43 -47.29
C ILE A 274 5.04 -5.57 -46.23
N ASN A 275 3.91 -6.02 -45.71
CA ASN A 275 3.19 -5.35 -44.63
C ASN A 275 2.82 -6.37 -43.55
N SER A 276 3.16 -6.04 -42.30
CA SER A 276 2.92 -6.90 -41.14
C SER A 276 2.10 -6.23 -40.03
N GLU A 277 1.67 -4.98 -40.23
CA GLU A 277 0.91 -4.20 -39.23
C GLU A 277 1.50 -4.26 -37.81
N TYR A 278 2.82 -4.39 -37.71
CA TYR A 278 3.53 -4.73 -36.47
C TYR A 278 3.19 -3.81 -35.30
N ARG A 279 2.90 -2.52 -35.57
CA ARG A 279 2.51 -1.54 -34.54
C ARG A 279 1.18 -1.90 -33.88
N ALA A 280 0.17 -2.23 -34.67
CA ALA A 280 -1.15 -2.60 -34.16
C ALA A 280 -1.10 -3.95 -33.42
N GLU A 281 -0.29 -4.89 -33.91
CA GLU A 281 -0.09 -6.19 -33.28
C GLU A 281 0.59 -6.08 -31.90
N PHE A 282 1.63 -5.25 -31.78
CA PHE A 282 2.24 -4.97 -30.48
C PHE A 282 1.30 -4.22 -29.53
N ALA A 283 0.50 -3.27 -30.03
CA ALA A 283 -0.50 -2.57 -29.23
C ALA A 283 -1.55 -3.55 -28.66
N ARG A 284 -2.12 -4.42 -29.50
CA ARG A 284 -3.04 -5.49 -29.07
C ARG A 284 -2.41 -6.47 -28.08
N CYS A 285 -1.10 -6.69 -28.13
CA CYS A 285 -0.40 -7.56 -27.18
C CYS A 285 -0.28 -6.92 -25.79
N LEU A 286 -0.23 -5.59 -25.72
CA LEU A 286 -0.10 -4.84 -24.48
C LEU A 286 -1.44 -4.47 -23.86
N GLU A 287 -2.51 -4.43 -24.66
CA GLU A 287 -3.87 -4.08 -24.23
C GLU A 287 -4.37 -4.87 -23.00
N PRO A 288 -4.20 -6.20 -22.89
CA PRO A 288 -4.62 -6.96 -21.71
C PRO A 288 -3.82 -6.62 -20.44
N LEU A 289 -2.64 -6.03 -20.59
CA LEU A 289 -1.72 -5.69 -19.49
C LEU A 289 -1.85 -4.23 -19.05
N LEU A 290 -2.27 -3.35 -19.96
CA LEU A 290 -2.51 -1.92 -19.69
C LEU A 290 -3.92 -1.67 -19.12
N MET A 291 -4.85 -2.62 -19.30
CA MET A 291 -6.15 -2.60 -18.62
C MET A 291 -6.01 -3.05 -17.16
N LEU A 292 -5.71 -2.09 -16.28
CA LEU A 292 -5.86 -2.22 -14.83
C LEU A 292 -7.36 -2.32 -14.46
N SER A 293 -7.94 -3.51 -14.63
CA SER A 293 -8.92 -4.08 -13.69
C SER A 293 -9.29 -5.50 -14.14
N PRO A 294 -9.05 -6.53 -13.31
CA PRO A 294 -9.84 -7.73 -13.37
C PRO A 294 -11.27 -7.34 -12.97
N ARG A 295 -12.16 -7.19 -13.94
CA ARG A 295 -13.59 -7.34 -13.67
C ARG A 295 -13.74 -8.68 -12.94
N ARG A 296 -14.28 -8.66 -11.71
CA ARG A 296 -14.89 -9.87 -11.15
C ARG A 296 -15.91 -10.34 -12.17
N SER A 297 -15.60 -11.46 -12.81
CA SER A 297 -16.50 -12.15 -13.71
C SER A 297 -17.74 -12.57 -12.91
N VAL A 298 -18.80 -11.78 -12.99
CA VAL A 298 -20.16 -12.27 -12.77
C VAL A 298 -20.59 -12.83 -14.11
N VAL A 299 -20.27 -14.10 -14.37
CA VAL A 299 -20.95 -14.85 -15.43
C VAL A 299 -22.26 -15.36 -14.85
N GLY A 300 -23.33 -14.66 -15.23
CA GLY A 300 -24.69 -15.20 -15.23
C GLY A 300 -24.83 -16.31 -16.27
N SER A 301 -25.63 -17.30 -15.92
CA SER A 301 -25.82 -18.60 -16.56
C SER A 301 -26.36 -18.58 -18.00
N ALA A 302 -25.99 -19.62 -18.78
CA ALA A 302 -26.90 -20.28 -19.72
C ALA A 302 -26.43 -21.71 -20.09
N GLY A 303 -27.19 -22.72 -19.63
CA GLY A 303 -27.53 -23.95 -20.37
C GLY A 303 -26.52 -25.10 -20.52
N GLY A 304 -26.73 -26.21 -19.78
CA GLY A 304 -26.03 -27.48 -20.05
C GLY A 304 -26.26 -28.63 -19.05
N ILE A 305 -27.46 -29.21 -19.08
CA ILE A 305 -27.94 -30.55 -18.65
C ILE A 305 -26.89 -31.55 -18.07
N GLY A 306 -27.15 -32.11 -16.87
CA GLY A 306 -26.69 -33.45 -16.45
C GLY A 306 -26.39 -33.63 -14.93
N PRO A 307 -26.84 -34.72 -14.25
CA PRO A 307 -27.09 -34.72 -12.79
C PRO A 307 -25.97 -35.37 -11.95
N GLY A 308 -25.82 -34.92 -10.69
CA GLY A 308 -24.99 -35.58 -9.68
C GLY A 308 -25.18 -34.99 -8.29
N LEU A 309 -25.59 -35.84 -7.35
CA LEU A 309 -26.10 -35.56 -6.00
C LEU A 309 -25.03 -35.16 -4.96
N ALA A 310 -25.54 -34.67 -3.82
CA ALA A 310 -24.94 -34.39 -2.50
C ALA A 310 -24.34 -32.98 -2.33
N GLY A 311 -24.84 -32.08 -1.49
CA GLY A 311 -25.69 -32.20 -0.30
C GLY A 311 -24.85 -31.91 0.95
N THR A 312 -24.78 -30.65 1.39
CA THR A 312 -24.92 -30.22 2.80
C THR A 312 -24.82 -28.70 2.94
N ASN A 313 -25.85 -28.13 3.59
CA ASN A 313 -25.99 -26.73 3.96
C ASN A 313 -25.09 -26.37 5.16
N ILE A 314 -24.46 -25.19 5.17
CA ILE A 314 -24.36 -24.30 6.36
C ILE A 314 -24.36 -22.83 5.88
N LEU A 315 -25.14 -21.99 6.57
CA LEU A 315 -25.37 -20.56 6.34
C LEU A 315 -24.10 -19.67 6.43
N PRO A 316 -24.10 -18.46 5.82
CA PRO A 316 -23.04 -17.48 5.96
C PRO A 316 -23.33 -16.51 7.13
N GLY A 317 -22.31 -16.22 7.93
CA GLY A 317 -22.34 -15.18 8.95
C GLY A 317 -21.03 -14.40 8.97
N GLY A 318 -21.13 -13.07 8.94
CA GLY A 318 -20.19 -12.18 9.65
C GLY A 318 -19.01 -11.59 8.86
N GLN A 319 -19.24 -10.38 8.33
CA GLN A 319 -18.36 -9.19 8.36
C GLN A 319 -16.83 -9.36 8.34
N CYS A 320 -16.19 -8.76 7.33
CA CYS A 320 -14.81 -8.31 7.43
C CYS A 320 -14.68 -6.89 6.85
N SER A 321 -14.65 -5.90 7.74
CA SER A 321 -14.18 -4.55 7.47
C SER A 321 -12.97 -4.30 8.36
N LYS A 322 -11.76 -4.24 7.79
CA LYS A 322 -10.60 -3.62 8.45
C LYS A 322 -9.80 -2.83 7.44
N THR A 323 -10.06 -1.52 7.46
CA THR A 323 -9.22 -0.47 6.89
C THR A 323 -7.91 -0.41 7.67
N LEU A 324 -6.79 -0.56 6.96
CA LEU A 324 -5.44 -0.34 7.48
C LEU A 324 -5.19 1.17 7.61
N MET A 325 -4.87 1.62 8.83
CA MET A 325 -4.33 2.94 9.11
C MET A 325 -2.85 2.80 9.51
N VAL A 326 -1.97 3.47 8.78
CA VAL A 326 -0.53 3.57 9.03
C VAL A 326 -0.28 4.69 10.06
N PRO A 327 0.57 4.50 11.10
CA PRO A 327 1.05 5.60 11.94
C PRO A 327 2.44 6.08 11.49
N GLY A 328 2.57 7.39 11.23
CA GLY A 328 3.86 8.07 11.05
C GLY A 328 4.33 8.72 12.36
N CYS A 329 5.61 8.51 12.71
CA CYS A 329 6.31 9.15 13.84
C CYS A 329 6.65 10.63 13.56
N PRO A 330 6.74 11.48 14.60
CA PRO A 330 7.50 12.73 14.57
C PRO A 330 8.70 12.71 15.54
N ASP A 331 9.77 13.43 15.19
CA ASP A 331 10.95 13.73 16.05
C ASP A 331 11.12 15.27 16.17
N PRO A 332 11.89 15.85 17.12
CA PRO A 332 11.41 16.93 17.98
C PRO A 332 12.21 18.24 17.83
N GLY A 333 11.60 19.38 18.16
CA GLY A 333 12.34 20.65 18.16
C GLY A 333 11.56 21.86 18.66
N ASP A 334 11.71 22.13 19.96
CA ASP A 334 11.66 23.42 20.67
C ASP A 334 10.40 24.32 20.73
N LYS A 335 9.85 24.34 21.96
CA LYS A 335 9.53 25.49 22.84
C LYS A 335 8.27 26.36 22.62
N MET A 336 7.41 26.24 23.64
CA MET A 336 6.61 27.26 24.34
C MET A 336 5.52 28.05 23.59
N SER A 337 4.27 27.59 23.72
CA SER A 337 3.13 28.35 24.30
C SER A 337 1.81 27.64 24.01
N THR A 338 1.12 27.20 25.06
CA THR A 338 -0.14 26.46 24.99
C THR A 338 -1.33 27.41 25.08
N GLY A 339 -1.99 27.64 23.95
CA GLY A 339 -3.42 27.94 23.84
C GLY A 339 -4.04 26.95 22.83
N PRO A 340 -5.32 26.56 22.93
CA PRO A 340 -5.87 25.51 22.09
C PRO A 340 -6.15 26.04 20.68
N MET A 341 -5.17 25.92 19.77
CA MET A 341 -5.41 26.10 18.33
C MET A 341 -6.18 24.89 17.80
N VAL A 342 -7.45 25.12 17.49
CA VAL A 342 -8.24 24.31 16.56
C VAL A 342 -7.43 24.14 15.28
N ARG A 343 -6.92 22.93 15.02
CA ARG A 343 -6.31 22.57 13.74
C ARG A 343 -7.38 22.71 12.65
N LYS A 344 -7.31 23.80 11.86
CA LYS A 344 -8.04 23.91 10.61
C LYS A 344 -7.57 22.79 9.66
N PRO A 345 -8.46 22.04 9.01
CA PRO A 345 -8.08 21.09 7.98
C PRO A 345 -7.40 21.83 6.83
N THR A 346 -6.23 21.33 6.44
CA THR A 346 -5.43 21.79 5.30
C THR A 346 -6.30 21.81 4.03
N MET A 347 -6.46 23.00 3.45
CA MET A 347 -7.28 23.28 2.26
C MET A 347 -6.63 22.69 0.99
N HIS A 348 -6.72 21.37 0.78
CA HIS A 348 -6.25 20.74 -0.45
C HIS A 348 -7.31 20.62 -1.56
N ARG A 349 -8.52 21.18 -1.36
CA ARG A 349 -9.68 20.93 -2.24
C ARG A 349 -10.08 22.09 -3.16
N TYR A 350 -9.20 23.06 -3.39
CA TYR A 350 -9.49 24.22 -4.25
C TYR A 350 -8.95 24.09 -5.69
N ILE A 351 -8.32 22.96 -6.03
CA ILE A 351 -7.84 22.71 -7.39
C ILE A 351 -9.03 22.20 -8.22
N SER A 352 -9.65 23.16 -8.92
CA SER A 352 -10.19 23.01 -10.28
C SER A 352 -11.62 22.54 -10.54
N THR A 353 -12.58 22.70 -9.62
CA THR A 353 -13.99 22.73 -10.07
C THR A 353 -14.33 24.09 -10.71
N LYS A 354 -13.75 25.19 -10.22
CA LYS A 354 -13.97 26.54 -10.77
C LYS A 354 -13.43 26.74 -12.19
N VAL A 355 -12.39 26.01 -12.60
CA VAL A 355 -11.81 26.11 -13.95
C VAL A 355 -12.72 25.44 -14.97
N LEU A 356 -13.24 24.25 -14.66
CA LEU A 356 -14.22 23.54 -15.50
C LEU A 356 -15.56 24.29 -15.60
N LEU A 357 -15.97 25.00 -14.53
CA LEU A 357 -17.19 25.80 -14.52
C LEU A 357 -17.07 27.16 -15.22
N ALA A 358 -15.85 27.64 -15.48
CA ALA A 358 -15.59 28.92 -16.15
C ALA A 358 -15.68 28.83 -17.69
N GLU A 359 -15.55 27.64 -18.27
CA GLU A 359 -15.52 27.45 -19.73
C GLU A 359 -16.90 27.50 -20.41
N GLY A 360 -17.99 27.71 -19.66
CA GLY A 360 -19.31 28.05 -20.23
C GLY A 360 -19.98 26.96 -21.07
N ARG A 361 -19.39 25.77 -21.23
CA ARG A 361 -20.05 24.61 -21.86
C ARG A 361 -20.87 23.86 -20.81
N GLU A 362 -22.18 23.76 -21.05
CA GLU A 362 -23.04 22.87 -20.27
C GLU A 362 -22.73 21.42 -20.62
N THR A 363 -21.84 20.81 -19.85
CA THR A 363 -21.58 19.37 -19.91
C THR A 363 -22.25 18.68 -18.71
N PRO A 364 -22.69 17.41 -18.85
CA PRO A 364 -23.22 16.63 -17.73
C PRO A 364 -22.25 16.58 -16.53
N PHE A 365 -20.94 16.58 -16.80
CA PHE A 365 -19.91 16.62 -15.76
C PHE A 365 -19.86 17.96 -15.04
N ALA A 366 -19.94 19.08 -15.77
CA ALA A 366 -19.99 20.41 -15.18
C ALA A 366 -21.24 20.60 -14.30
N GLU A 367 -22.38 20.07 -14.72
CA GLU A 367 -23.62 20.10 -13.91
C GLU A 367 -23.48 19.25 -12.63
N HIS A 368 -22.96 18.03 -12.74
CA HIS A 368 -22.66 17.19 -11.58
C HIS A 368 -21.73 17.88 -10.59
N CYS A 369 -20.68 18.55 -11.06
CA CYS A 369 -19.77 19.32 -10.22
C CYS A 369 -20.50 20.44 -9.45
N ARG A 370 -21.41 21.18 -10.09
CA ARG A 370 -22.22 22.21 -9.40
C ARG A 370 -23.12 21.60 -8.33
N ASN A 371 -23.80 20.51 -8.66
CA ASN A 371 -24.72 19.83 -7.75
C ASN A 371 -23.98 19.23 -6.55
N TYR A 372 -22.80 18.64 -6.78
CA TYR A 372 -21.91 18.17 -5.72
C TYR A 372 -21.48 19.31 -4.80
N GLU A 373 -20.99 20.43 -5.35
CA GLU A 373 -20.54 21.56 -4.52
C GLU A 373 -21.67 22.14 -3.66
N ASN A 374 -22.87 22.26 -4.21
CA ASN A 374 -24.03 22.76 -3.48
C ASN A 374 -24.41 21.81 -2.33
N THR A 375 -24.48 20.51 -2.60
CA THR A 375 -24.84 19.50 -1.59
C THR A 375 -23.76 19.40 -0.51
N TYR A 376 -22.49 19.39 -0.90
CA TYR A 376 -21.36 19.38 0.03
C TYR A 376 -21.35 20.61 0.94
N ARG A 377 -21.65 21.80 0.40
CA ARG A 377 -21.75 23.04 1.19
C ARG A 377 -22.88 22.96 2.22
N MET A 378 -24.04 22.42 1.84
CA MET A 378 -25.16 22.18 2.75
C MET A 378 -24.78 21.23 3.89
N LEU A 379 -24.23 20.05 3.56
CA LEU A 379 -23.78 19.06 4.56
C LEU A 379 -22.71 19.63 5.48
N GLN A 380 -21.80 20.45 4.95
CA GLN A 380 -20.76 21.12 5.73
C GLN A 380 -21.35 22.10 6.75
N THR A 381 -22.36 22.88 6.37
CA THR A 381 -23.07 23.79 7.28
C THR A 381 -23.80 23.02 8.39
N GLU A 382 -24.48 21.92 8.06
CA GLU A 382 -25.20 21.10 9.04
C GLU A 382 -24.27 20.42 10.05
N ILE A 383 -23.14 19.84 9.58
CA ILE A 383 -22.11 19.28 10.46
C ILE A 383 -21.52 20.36 11.37
N GLN A 384 -21.30 21.57 10.86
CA GLN A 384 -20.80 22.67 11.70
C GLN A 384 -21.82 23.05 12.78
N GLY A 385 -23.11 23.14 12.44
CA GLY A 385 -24.17 23.39 13.42
C GLY A 385 -24.27 22.29 14.50
N LEU A 386 -24.02 21.02 14.15
CA LEU A 386 -23.94 19.93 15.13
C LEU A 386 -22.72 20.04 16.04
N LYS A 387 -21.55 20.41 15.49
CA LYS A 387 -20.36 20.67 16.30
C LYS A 387 -20.58 21.77 17.32
N ASP A 388 -21.26 22.85 16.91
CA ASP A 388 -21.56 23.98 17.78
C ASP A 388 -22.53 23.55 18.91
N GLN A 389 -23.58 22.77 18.60
CA GLN A 389 -24.50 22.18 19.59
C GLN A 389 -23.78 21.26 20.59
N VAL A 390 -22.88 20.39 20.13
CA VAL A 390 -22.10 19.50 21.00
C VAL A 390 -21.14 20.29 21.90
N GLN A 391 -20.52 21.36 21.37
CA GLN A 391 -19.63 22.22 22.14
C GLN A 391 -20.38 23.01 23.22
N GLU A 392 -21.59 23.50 22.91
CA GLU A 392 -22.47 24.17 23.87
C GLU A 392 -22.90 23.21 24.98
N LEU A 393 -23.36 22.00 24.62
CA LEU A 393 -23.71 20.95 25.58
C LEU A 393 -22.54 20.61 26.52
N HIS A 394 -21.33 20.48 25.97
CA HIS A 394 -20.13 20.21 26.76
C HIS A 394 -19.80 21.37 27.72
N ARG A 395 -19.99 22.62 27.29
CA ARG A 395 -19.79 23.81 28.16
C ARG A 395 -20.80 23.82 29.30
N ASP A 396 -22.07 23.53 29.02
CA ASP A 396 -23.13 23.51 30.04
C ASP A 396 -22.88 22.42 31.09
N LEU A 397 -22.45 21.24 30.65
CA LEU A 397 -22.09 20.13 31.55
C LEU A 397 -20.89 20.49 32.45
N THR A 398 -19.87 21.13 31.88
CA THR A 398 -18.58 21.35 32.55
C THR A 398 -18.55 22.63 33.39
N LYS A 399 -19.26 23.69 32.98
CA LYS A 399 -19.24 25.00 33.66
C LYS A 399 -20.50 25.31 34.44
N HIS A 400 -21.67 24.95 33.92
CA HIS A 400 -22.94 25.40 34.49
C HIS A 400 -23.56 24.38 35.46
N HIS A 401 -23.00 23.15 35.57
CA HIS A 401 -23.56 22.03 36.36
C HIS A 401 -25.09 21.89 36.18
N SER A 402 -25.61 22.31 35.03
CA SER A 402 -27.03 22.29 34.74
C SER A 402 -27.48 20.85 34.58
N LEU A 403 -28.65 20.51 35.12
CA LEU A 403 -29.34 19.24 34.85
C LEU A 403 -29.70 19.21 33.36
N ILE A 404 -28.76 18.76 32.53
CA ILE A 404 -28.99 18.56 31.11
C ILE A 404 -30.03 17.46 30.97
N LYS A 405 -31.13 17.83 30.33
CA LYS A 405 -32.21 16.94 29.91
C LYS A 405 -31.62 15.90 28.95
N THR A 406 -31.75 14.61 29.29
CA THR A 406 -31.29 13.48 28.47
C THR A 406 -31.84 13.55 27.04
N GLU A 407 -32.99 14.19 26.87
CA GLU A 407 -33.68 14.44 25.62
C GLU A 407 -32.80 15.23 24.62
N ILE A 408 -32.05 16.25 25.07
CA ILE A 408 -31.20 17.08 24.20
C ILE A 408 -30.02 16.27 23.65
N MET A 409 -29.43 15.40 24.48
CA MET A 409 -28.36 14.50 24.06
C MET A 409 -28.88 13.47 23.05
N SER A 410 -30.08 12.93 23.27
CA SER A 410 -30.73 12.01 22.34
C SER A 410 -31.04 12.69 20.99
N GLU A 411 -31.49 13.95 20.98
CA GLU A 411 -31.73 14.71 19.76
C GLU A 411 -30.45 14.98 18.96
N ILE A 412 -29.36 15.36 19.63
CA ILE A 412 -28.06 15.57 18.96
C ILE A 412 -27.53 14.26 18.38
N LEU A 413 -27.65 13.15 19.12
CA LEU A 413 -27.26 11.82 18.63
C LEU A 413 -28.11 11.41 17.42
N GLN A 414 -29.43 11.63 17.47
CA GLN A 414 -30.33 11.34 16.36
C GLN A 414 -29.98 12.16 15.11
N LYS A 415 -29.72 13.47 15.25
CA LYS A 415 -29.27 14.32 14.14
C LYS A 415 -27.92 13.88 13.58
N SER A 416 -26.98 13.47 14.44
CA SER A 416 -25.69 12.92 13.99
C SER A 416 -25.86 11.65 13.15
N LEU A 417 -26.72 10.72 13.60
CA LEU A 417 -27.03 9.50 12.85
C LEU A 417 -27.72 9.83 11.52
N GLN A 418 -28.63 10.81 11.51
CA GLN A 418 -29.26 11.29 10.29
C GLN A 418 -28.24 11.89 9.31
N MET A 419 -27.23 12.61 9.81
CA MET A 419 -26.15 13.12 8.97
C MET A 419 -25.36 12.00 8.30
N ASP A 420 -25.03 10.94 9.04
CA ASP A 420 -24.32 9.80 8.47
C ASP A 420 -25.11 9.15 7.32
N VAL A 421 -26.43 9.03 7.47
CA VAL A 421 -27.32 8.53 6.40
C VAL A 421 -27.30 9.46 5.18
N GLN A 422 -27.38 10.78 5.38
CA GLN A 422 -27.35 11.74 4.26
C GLN A 422 -26.00 11.75 3.53
N ILE A 423 -24.89 11.68 4.27
CA ILE A 423 -23.54 11.62 3.71
C ILE A 423 -23.35 10.32 2.92
N ALA A 424 -23.79 9.19 3.47
CA ALA A 424 -23.73 7.90 2.78
C ALA A 424 -24.58 7.91 1.49
N ALA A 425 -25.79 8.46 1.54
CA ALA A 425 -26.64 8.59 0.36
C ALA A 425 -26.00 9.48 -0.73
N HIS A 426 -25.41 10.62 -0.34
CA HIS A 426 -24.71 11.48 -1.29
C HIS A 426 -23.45 10.81 -1.86
N TYR A 427 -22.69 10.09 -1.03
CA TYR A 427 -21.54 9.31 -1.47
C TYR A 427 -21.94 8.27 -2.54
N SER A 428 -22.97 7.46 -2.27
CA SER A 428 -23.46 6.47 -3.22
C SER A 428 -23.98 7.11 -4.51
N ALA A 429 -24.66 8.26 -4.43
CA ALA A 429 -25.11 8.98 -5.62
C ALA A 429 -23.94 9.45 -6.51
N VAL A 430 -22.85 9.93 -5.90
CA VAL A 430 -21.63 10.31 -6.62
C VAL A 430 -20.92 9.08 -7.19
N GLU A 431 -20.87 7.98 -6.45
CA GLU A 431 -20.27 6.73 -6.90
C GLU A 431 -21.00 6.15 -8.12
N MET A 432 -22.34 6.20 -8.14
CA MET A 432 -23.15 5.75 -9.29
C MET A 432 -22.90 6.56 -10.56
N MET A 433 -22.55 7.85 -10.44
CA MET A 433 -22.22 8.68 -11.61
C MET A 433 -20.90 8.32 -12.26
N ARG A 434 -20.03 7.54 -11.59
CA ARG A 434 -18.73 7.12 -12.14
C ARG A 434 -18.89 6.39 -13.46
N SER A 435 -19.73 5.36 -13.52
CA SER A 435 -19.92 4.56 -14.74
C SER A 435 -20.53 5.37 -15.87
N VAL A 436 -21.42 6.31 -15.55
CA VAL A 436 -22.03 7.21 -16.54
C VAL A 436 -20.98 8.13 -17.16
N PHE A 437 -20.07 8.69 -16.36
CA PHE A 437 -19.00 9.53 -16.90
C PHE A 437 -17.95 8.74 -17.67
N GLU A 438 -17.61 7.52 -17.23
CA GLU A 438 -16.72 6.63 -17.96
C GLU A 438 -17.26 6.34 -19.37
N GLU A 439 -18.56 6.06 -19.51
CA GLU A 439 -19.21 5.86 -20.80
C GLU A 439 -19.16 7.13 -21.68
N VAL A 440 -19.52 8.29 -21.14
CA VAL A 440 -19.48 9.57 -21.87
C VAL A 440 -18.07 9.95 -22.32
N TRP A 441 -17.06 9.67 -21.49
CA TRP A 441 -15.67 9.92 -21.83
C TRP A 441 -15.17 8.99 -22.92
N GLU A 442 -15.53 7.70 -22.86
CA GLU A 442 -15.17 6.72 -23.89
C GLU A 442 -15.81 7.07 -25.25
N GLU A 443 -17.09 7.44 -25.26
CA GLU A 443 -17.76 7.91 -26.49
C GLU A 443 -17.09 9.15 -27.07
N THR A 444 -16.68 10.09 -26.21
CA THR A 444 -15.99 11.31 -26.63
C THR A 444 -14.61 11.00 -27.17
N TYR A 445 -13.88 10.09 -26.54
CA TYR A 445 -12.58 9.62 -26.98
C TYR A 445 -12.68 8.96 -28.35
N GLN A 446 -13.60 8.02 -28.53
CA GLN A 446 -13.80 7.31 -29.79
C GLN A 446 -14.19 8.26 -30.93
N ARG A 447 -15.06 9.24 -30.67
CA ARG A 447 -15.42 10.27 -31.63
C ARG A 447 -14.20 11.09 -32.08
N VAL A 448 -13.39 11.56 -31.14
CA VAL A 448 -12.18 12.33 -31.47
C VAL A 448 -11.16 11.46 -32.21
N ALA A 449 -11.01 10.18 -31.85
CA ALA A 449 -10.16 9.24 -32.57
C ALA A 449 -10.61 9.06 -34.03
N ASN A 450 -11.92 8.91 -34.26
CA ASN A 450 -12.47 8.84 -35.61
C ASN A 450 -12.23 10.13 -36.41
N GLU A 451 -12.41 11.30 -35.78
CA GLU A 451 -12.12 12.60 -36.41
C GLU A 451 -10.63 12.72 -36.79
N GLN A 452 -9.72 12.24 -35.95
CA GLN A 452 -8.29 12.22 -36.24
C GLN A 452 -7.95 11.26 -37.39
N GLU A 453 -8.56 10.08 -37.44
CA GLU A 453 -8.36 9.12 -38.54
C GLU A 453 -8.82 9.72 -39.88
N ILE A 454 -9.99 10.37 -39.90
CA ILE A 454 -10.50 11.06 -41.09
C ILE A 454 -9.52 12.16 -41.51
N TYR A 455 -9.02 12.96 -40.57
CA TYR A 455 -8.06 14.02 -40.87
C TYR A 455 -6.75 13.48 -41.46
N GLU A 456 -6.20 12.39 -40.91
CA GLU A 456 -5.00 11.74 -41.45
C GLU A 456 -5.23 11.16 -42.85
N ALA A 457 -6.40 10.55 -43.10
CA ALA A 457 -6.77 10.08 -44.43
C ALA A 457 -6.83 11.23 -45.45
N GLN A 458 -7.43 12.37 -45.07
CA GLN A 458 -7.47 13.57 -45.91
C GLN A 458 -6.07 14.10 -46.23
N LEU A 459 -5.15 14.10 -45.26
CA LEU A 459 -3.75 14.45 -45.50
C LEU A 459 -3.07 13.49 -46.49
N HIS A 460 -3.35 12.20 -46.37
CA HIS A 460 -2.80 11.18 -47.27
C HIS A 460 -3.28 11.38 -48.71
N ASP A 461 -4.57 11.65 -48.91
CA ASP A 461 -5.16 11.92 -50.23
C ASP A 461 -4.50 13.14 -50.89
N LEU A 462 -4.30 14.22 -50.13
CA LEU A 462 -3.60 15.41 -50.63
C LEU A 462 -2.14 15.13 -51.00
N LEU A 463 -1.43 14.31 -50.22
CA LEU A 463 -0.07 13.88 -50.54
C LEU A 463 -0.03 13.04 -51.82
N GLN A 464 -1.01 12.15 -52.01
CA GLN A 464 -1.13 11.35 -53.23
C GLN A 464 -1.33 12.24 -54.47
N LEU A 465 -2.28 13.18 -54.42
CA LEU A 465 -2.53 14.13 -55.51
C LEU A 465 -1.27 14.95 -55.84
N ARG A 466 -0.52 15.36 -54.83
CA ARG A 466 0.76 16.05 -55.02
C ARG A 466 1.79 15.18 -55.75
N GLN A 467 1.87 13.89 -55.40
CA GLN A 467 2.78 12.95 -56.05
C GLN A 467 2.38 12.71 -57.52
N GLU A 468 1.09 12.54 -57.80
CA GLU A 468 0.57 12.40 -59.16
C GLU A 468 0.86 13.64 -60.01
N ASN A 469 0.65 14.84 -59.47
CA ASN A 469 0.99 16.09 -60.15
C ASN A 469 2.51 16.22 -60.43
N SER A 470 3.36 15.75 -59.51
CA SER A 470 4.81 15.70 -59.72
C SER A 470 5.19 14.79 -60.90
N CYS A 471 4.54 13.62 -61.00
CA CYS A 471 4.71 12.72 -62.15
C CYS A 471 4.26 13.38 -63.46
N LEU A 472 3.07 13.99 -63.49
CA LEU A 472 2.56 14.70 -64.66
C LEU A 472 3.48 15.85 -65.08
N THR A 473 3.99 16.62 -64.12
CA THR A 473 4.96 17.69 -64.37
C THR A 473 6.24 17.15 -64.99
N THR A 474 6.73 16.00 -64.51
CA THR A 474 7.93 15.34 -65.04
C THR A 474 7.72 14.87 -66.49
N ILE A 475 6.61 14.20 -66.77
CA ILE A 475 6.24 13.75 -68.13
C ILE A 475 6.11 14.97 -69.07
N THR A 476 5.41 16.02 -68.63
CA THR A 476 5.23 17.24 -69.41
C THR A 476 6.56 17.89 -69.75
N LYS A 477 7.50 17.97 -68.80
CA LYS A 477 8.86 18.48 -69.03
C LYS A 477 9.63 17.64 -70.05
N GLN A 478 9.47 16.32 -70.05
CA GLN A 478 10.10 15.41 -71.01
C GLN A 478 9.51 15.55 -72.43
N ILE A 479 8.20 15.76 -72.54
CA ILE A 479 7.49 15.85 -73.84
C ILE A 479 7.60 17.25 -74.47
N ALA A 480 7.70 18.31 -73.66
CA ALA A 480 7.77 19.70 -74.11
C ALA A 480 8.81 20.01 -75.22
N PRO A 481 10.05 19.49 -75.21
CA PRO A 481 10.99 19.70 -76.32
C PRO A 481 10.55 19.02 -77.62
N TYR A 482 9.94 17.83 -77.56
CA TYR A 482 9.43 17.14 -78.74
C TYR A 482 8.26 17.90 -79.38
N VAL A 483 7.33 18.38 -78.56
CA VAL A 483 6.20 19.21 -79.04
C VAL A 483 6.70 20.50 -79.68
N ARG A 484 7.70 21.16 -79.09
CA ARG A 484 8.34 22.35 -79.69
C ARG A 484 9.03 22.04 -81.02
N SER A 485 9.65 20.88 -81.15
CA SER A 485 10.28 20.43 -82.39
C SER A 485 9.23 20.19 -83.49
N ILE A 486 8.15 19.48 -83.17
CA ILE A 486 7.04 19.20 -84.10
C ILE A 486 6.36 20.50 -84.53
N ALA A 487 6.11 21.43 -83.61
CA ALA A 487 5.52 22.74 -83.93
C ALA A 487 6.38 23.51 -84.94
N LYS A 488 7.70 23.56 -84.75
CA LYS A 488 8.64 24.19 -85.70
C LYS A 488 8.66 23.50 -87.07
N VAL A 489 8.51 22.18 -87.11
CA VAL A 489 8.43 21.43 -88.38
C VAL A 489 7.11 21.71 -89.09
N LYS A 490 6.00 21.78 -88.36
CA LYS A 490 4.68 22.12 -88.92
C LYS A 490 4.68 23.54 -89.53
N GLU A 491 5.26 24.51 -88.83
CA GLU A 491 5.42 25.89 -89.30
C GLU A 491 6.23 26.00 -90.61
N ARG A 492 7.10 25.02 -90.88
CA ARG A 492 7.87 24.93 -92.14
C ARG A 492 7.13 24.22 -93.27
N LEU A 493 6.18 23.32 -92.95
CA LEU A 493 5.41 22.54 -93.93
C LEU A 493 4.12 23.26 -94.37
N GLU A 494 3.57 24.13 -93.51
CA GLU A 494 2.45 25.02 -93.81
C GLU A 494 2.89 26.48 -93.58
N PRO A 495 3.76 27.05 -94.44
CA PRO A 495 4.05 28.47 -94.37
C PRO A 495 2.78 29.24 -94.78
N ARG A 496 2.35 30.16 -93.93
CA ARG A 496 1.23 31.08 -94.21
C ARG A 496 1.47 31.91 -95.45
#